data_AF-A0AA40VIN2-F1
#
_entry.id   AF-A0AA40VIN2-F1
#
_cell.length_a   1.000
_cell.length_b   1.000
_cell.length_c   1.000
_cell.angle_alpha   90.00
_cell.angle_beta   90.00
_cell.angle_gamma   90.00
#
_symmetry.space_group_name_H-M   'P 1'
#
loop_
_entity.id
_entity.type
_entity.pdbx_description
1 polymer ?
#
loop_
_entity_poly.entity_id
_entity_poly.type
_entity_poly.pdbx_seq_one_letter_code
_entity_poly.pdbx_strand_id
1 'polypeptide(L)'
;MTDRWALAPAEDGGVDVAPLGPDGLPAGPVRREADPAEAVRSRPGVTRWVWRSTAEVYPRLLATGVRVERAYDIEAAETLLLGHEGRYGEPRSAAAALARLRGGPVPPDPPQRAAEPGAQSPLFEPQGIPLPLTDLLAVYAEQLRRTDATARPDRMRLLTAAESAGMLVATEMNRAGLPWRADVHRAVLHDLLGERYAGGGEPRRLAELAEEVSAAFGRRVRPDLPADVVKAFAQAGIKVTSTRRWEIESVDHPAVKPLLEYKKLYRIWVAHGWSWLQDWVREGRFRPEFLAGGTVTGRWVTNGGGALQIPKVIRRAAVADPGWRLVVADADQMEPRVLAAISRDPGLMEVAGRETDLYQSVSDRAFSGDRAQAKLAVLGAVYGQTSGDGLKNLAALRRRFPKAVAFVDEAARAGEEGRLVRTWLGRTCPPAARATDDAVEEAGIPAASDEDSRPWTPGYASTDARARGRFARNFVVQGSAADWALLLLAALRQTLNGMAAELVFFQHDEVIVHCPEEEAEAVVTAIREAADLAGRLTFGETPVRFPFTTAVVECYADAK
;
A
#
# COMPACT_ATOMS: atom_id res chain seq x y z
N MET A 1 17.87 -28.73 -17.29
CA MET A 1 16.66 -28.00 -17.70
C MET A 1 16.81 -26.57 -17.22
N THR A 2 16.49 -25.58 -18.05
CA THR A 2 16.49 -24.17 -17.63
C THR A 2 15.31 -23.93 -16.69
N ASP A 3 15.59 -23.38 -15.51
CA ASP A 3 14.60 -23.05 -14.49
C ASP A 3 13.80 -21.77 -14.81
N ARG A 4 14.27 -21.01 -15.81
CA ARG A 4 13.70 -19.75 -16.29
C ARG A 4 13.25 -19.84 -17.74
N TRP A 5 12.07 -19.31 -18.00
CA TRP A 5 11.47 -19.17 -19.32
C TRP A 5 10.87 -17.80 -19.49
N ALA A 6 10.80 -17.33 -20.73
CA ALA A 6 10.07 -16.12 -21.07
C ALA A 6 8.81 -16.41 -21.88
N LEU A 7 7.85 -15.51 -21.76
CA LEU A 7 6.57 -15.56 -22.44
C LEU A 7 6.17 -14.14 -22.86
N ALA A 8 5.82 -13.97 -24.13
CA ALA A 8 5.23 -12.75 -24.66
C ALA A 8 3.91 -13.09 -25.39
N PRO A 9 2.79 -12.41 -25.07
CA PRO A 9 1.56 -12.54 -25.84
C PRO A 9 1.76 -12.13 -27.30
N ALA A 10 1.10 -12.84 -28.21
CA ALA A 10 1.04 -12.51 -29.62
C ALA A 10 -0.34 -11.97 -30.02
N GLU A 11 -0.40 -11.23 -31.14
CA GLU A 11 -1.64 -10.60 -31.62
C GLU A 11 -2.74 -11.61 -32.00
N ASP A 12 -2.35 -12.82 -32.38
CA ASP A 12 -3.26 -13.93 -32.73
C ASP A 12 -3.87 -14.64 -31.51
N GLY A 13 -3.57 -14.17 -30.29
CA GLY A 13 -4.00 -14.78 -29.03
C GLY A 13 -3.07 -15.89 -28.52
N GLY A 14 -2.06 -16.27 -29.29
CA GLY A 14 -1.01 -17.20 -28.87
C GLY A 14 0.08 -16.54 -28.01
N VAL A 15 1.17 -17.26 -27.81
CA VAL A 15 2.36 -16.79 -27.09
C VAL A 15 3.64 -17.20 -27.78
N ASP A 16 4.63 -16.31 -27.74
CA ASP A 16 6.01 -16.65 -28.01
C ASP A 16 6.70 -17.03 -26.70
N VAL A 17 7.38 -18.18 -26.68
CA VAL A 17 8.11 -18.69 -25.51
C VAL A 17 9.54 -19.08 -25.84
N ALA A 18 10.45 -18.89 -24.88
CA ALA A 18 11.84 -19.32 -25.00
C ALA A 18 12.45 -19.69 -23.63
N PRO A 19 13.30 -20.73 -23.55
CA PRO A 19 14.12 -20.99 -22.36
C PRO A 19 15.19 -19.90 -22.23
N LEU A 20 15.56 -19.54 -21.00
CA LEU A 20 16.54 -18.48 -20.74
C LEU A 20 17.85 -19.03 -20.16
N GLY A 21 18.95 -18.42 -20.59
CA GLY A 21 20.28 -18.64 -20.04
C GLY A 21 20.54 -17.86 -18.75
N PRO A 22 21.68 -18.11 -18.08
CA PRO A 22 22.15 -17.34 -16.92
C PRO A 22 22.13 -15.82 -17.13
N ASP A 23 22.49 -15.37 -18.33
CA ASP A 23 22.59 -13.98 -18.80
C ASP A 23 21.26 -13.34 -19.20
N GLY A 24 20.15 -14.08 -19.13
CA GLY A 24 18.83 -13.61 -19.53
C GLY A 24 18.56 -13.63 -21.03
N LEU A 25 19.52 -14.07 -21.85
CA LEU A 25 19.34 -14.27 -23.28
C LEU A 25 18.68 -15.64 -23.56
N PRO A 26 18.09 -15.84 -24.76
CA PRO A 26 17.52 -17.13 -25.13
C PRO A 26 18.57 -18.25 -25.10
N ALA A 27 18.29 -19.32 -24.34
CA ALA A 27 19.06 -20.57 -24.34
C ALA A 27 18.61 -21.54 -25.45
N GLY A 28 17.66 -21.13 -26.29
CA GLY A 28 17.09 -21.91 -27.38
C GLY A 28 16.21 -21.04 -28.29
N PRO A 29 15.66 -21.61 -29.37
CA PRO A 29 14.83 -20.86 -30.31
C PRO A 29 13.52 -20.41 -29.67
N VAL A 30 13.04 -19.23 -30.09
CA VAL A 30 11.68 -18.77 -29.80
C VAL A 30 10.68 -19.69 -30.49
N ARG A 31 9.66 -20.14 -29.75
CA ARG A 31 8.59 -20.99 -30.25
C ARG A 31 7.25 -20.28 -30.09
N ARG A 32 6.43 -20.30 -31.14
CA ARG A 32 5.04 -19.85 -31.10
C ARG A 32 4.16 -21.01 -30.62
N GLU A 33 3.33 -20.76 -29.62
CA GLU A 33 2.34 -21.70 -29.10
C GLU A 33 0.95 -21.04 -29.08
N ALA A 34 -0.08 -21.81 -29.38
CA ALA A 34 -1.44 -21.27 -29.57
C ALA A 34 -2.15 -20.95 -28.26
N ASP A 35 -1.80 -21.64 -27.16
CA ASP A 35 -2.45 -21.49 -25.86
C ASP A 35 -1.42 -21.09 -24.78
N PRO A 36 -1.52 -19.86 -24.22
CA PRO A 36 -0.69 -19.43 -23.09
C PRO A 36 -0.74 -20.40 -21.89
N ALA A 37 -1.91 -20.96 -21.59
CA ALA A 37 -2.11 -21.82 -20.42
C ALA A 37 -1.43 -23.18 -20.62
N GLU A 38 -1.54 -23.76 -21.81
CA GLU A 38 -0.82 -24.99 -22.16
C GLU A 38 0.69 -24.79 -22.23
N ALA A 39 1.14 -23.62 -22.71
CA ALA A 39 2.55 -23.28 -22.72
C ALA A 39 3.16 -23.31 -21.31
N VAL A 40 2.41 -22.86 -20.30
CA VAL A 40 2.84 -22.94 -18.91
C VAL A 40 2.69 -24.36 -18.34
N ARG A 41 1.54 -25.03 -18.55
CA ARG A 41 1.24 -26.36 -17.98
C ARG A 41 2.19 -27.46 -18.48
N SER A 42 2.59 -27.40 -19.74
CA SER A 42 3.54 -28.35 -20.34
C SER A 42 4.97 -28.22 -19.79
N ARG A 43 5.23 -27.26 -18.89
CA ARG A 43 6.54 -26.92 -18.34
C ARG A 43 6.56 -26.85 -16.80
N PRO A 44 6.20 -27.94 -16.09
CA PRO A 44 6.11 -27.93 -14.62
C PRO A 44 7.47 -27.70 -13.91
N GLY A 45 8.60 -27.88 -14.61
CA GLY A 45 9.93 -27.64 -14.06
C GLY A 45 10.39 -26.17 -14.09
N VAL A 46 9.57 -25.25 -14.60
CA VAL A 46 9.89 -23.82 -14.68
C VAL A 46 9.53 -23.14 -13.37
N THR A 47 10.53 -22.56 -12.70
CA THR A 47 10.33 -21.91 -11.40
C THR A 47 10.09 -20.41 -11.52
N ARG A 48 10.54 -19.78 -12.63
CA ARG A 48 10.34 -18.35 -12.87
C ARG A 48 10.03 -18.06 -14.34
N TRP A 49 8.91 -17.36 -14.55
CA TRP A 49 8.53 -16.81 -15.84
C TRP A 49 8.99 -15.36 -15.98
N VAL A 50 9.40 -14.96 -17.18
CA VAL A 50 9.78 -13.58 -17.50
C VAL A 50 8.82 -13.06 -18.57
N TRP A 51 8.18 -11.93 -18.31
CA TRP A 51 7.26 -11.31 -19.25
C TRP A 51 7.34 -9.79 -19.14
N ARG A 52 6.71 -9.10 -20.11
CA ARG A 52 6.65 -7.64 -20.13
C ARG A 52 5.98 -7.11 -18.86
N SER A 53 4.73 -7.51 -18.65
CA SER A 53 3.86 -7.01 -17.59
C SER A 53 2.95 -8.12 -17.07
N THR A 54 2.91 -8.25 -15.76
CA THR A 54 2.11 -9.22 -15.02
C THR A 54 0.63 -8.93 -15.19
N ALA A 55 0.25 -7.64 -15.23
CA ALA A 55 -1.12 -7.20 -15.45
C ALA A 55 -1.65 -7.59 -16.84
N GLU A 56 -0.77 -7.77 -17.83
CA GLU A 56 -1.15 -8.21 -19.18
C GLU A 56 -1.31 -9.74 -19.27
N VAL A 57 -0.37 -10.48 -18.68
CA VAL A 57 -0.25 -11.93 -18.87
C VAL A 57 -1.04 -12.72 -17.83
N TYR A 58 -0.86 -12.40 -16.55
CA TYR A 58 -1.25 -13.29 -15.48
C TYR A 58 -2.77 -13.41 -15.25
N PRO A 59 -3.59 -12.35 -15.42
CA PRO A 59 -5.05 -12.49 -15.34
C PRO A 59 -5.61 -13.53 -16.32
N ARG A 60 -5.05 -13.62 -17.54
CA ARG A 60 -5.48 -14.58 -18.57
C ARG A 60 -5.14 -16.01 -18.16
N LEU A 61 -3.95 -16.23 -17.61
CA LEU A 61 -3.54 -17.55 -17.08
C LEU A 61 -4.41 -17.97 -15.90
N LEU A 62 -4.64 -17.08 -14.94
CA LEU A 62 -5.49 -17.34 -13.78
C LEU A 62 -6.95 -17.64 -14.16
N ALA A 63 -7.48 -17.00 -15.21
CA ALA A 63 -8.82 -17.29 -15.72
C ALA A 63 -8.97 -18.74 -16.19
N THR A 64 -7.88 -19.38 -16.61
CA THR A 64 -7.82 -20.81 -17.01
C THR A 64 -7.41 -21.76 -15.88
N GLY A 65 -7.22 -21.24 -14.65
CA GLY A 65 -6.77 -22.04 -13.50
C GLY A 65 -5.26 -22.27 -13.43
N VAL A 66 -4.47 -21.58 -14.26
CA VAL A 66 -3.00 -21.70 -14.25
C VAL A 66 -2.40 -20.68 -13.28
N ARG A 67 -1.73 -21.19 -12.24
CA ARG A 67 -0.96 -20.39 -11.28
C ARG A 67 0.53 -20.46 -11.59
N VAL A 68 1.23 -19.33 -11.51
CA VAL A 68 2.67 -19.25 -11.78
C VAL A 68 3.41 -19.07 -10.46
N GLU A 69 4.40 -19.91 -10.15
CA GLU A 69 5.10 -19.82 -8.86
C GLU A 69 5.82 -18.48 -8.68
N ARG A 70 6.66 -18.09 -9.66
CA ARG A 70 7.41 -16.83 -9.63
C ARG A 70 7.43 -16.19 -11.00
N ALA A 71 7.51 -14.86 -10.99
CA ALA A 71 7.65 -14.07 -12.19
C ALA A 71 8.82 -13.08 -12.07
N TYR A 72 9.21 -12.54 -13.22
CA TYR A 72 9.97 -11.32 -13.34
C TYR A 72 9.21 -10.41 -14.29
N ASP A 73 8.74 -9.30 -13.75
CA ASP A 73 8.03 -8.26 -14.47
C ASP A 73 9.03 -7.20 -14.95
N ILE A 74 9.20 -7.11 -16.27
CA ILE A 74 10.22 -6.25 -16.89
C ILE A 74 9.93 -4.77 -16.64
N GLU A 75 8.67 -4.34 -16.71
CA GLU A 75 8.31 -2.93 -16.52
C GLU A 75 8.35 -2.51 -15.04
N ALA A 76 7.99 -3.43 -14.12
CA ALA A 76 8.17 -3.22 -12.69
C ALA A 76 9.66 -3.06 -12.33
N ALA A 77 10.50 -3.97 -12.85
CA ALA A 77 11.93 -3.90 -12.61
C ALA A 77 12.58 -2.65 -13.21
N GLU A 78 12.14 -2.22 -14.40
CA GLU A 78 12.64 -1.00 -15.04
C GLU A 78 12.38 0.23 -14.16
N THR A 79 11.20 0.30 -13.53
CA THR A 79 10.84 1.37 -12.58
C THR A 79 11.86 1.49 -11.46
N LEU A 80 12.22 0.36 -10.85
CA LEU A 80 13.16 0.30 -9.73
C LEU A 80 14.58 0.66 -10.18
N LEU A 81 15.01 0.16 -11.33
CA LEU A 81 16.35 0.43 -11.88
C LEU A 81 16.53 1.89 -12.30
N LEU A 82 15.54 2.49 -12.97
CA LEU A 82 15.53 3.92 -13.28
C LEU A 82 15.61 4.75 -12.00
N GLY A 83 14.82 4.40 -10.98
CA GLY A 83 14.92 5.02 -9.66
C GLY A 83 16.32 4.89 -9.06
N HIS A 84 16.92 3.70 -9.12
CA HIS A 84 18.26 3.45 -8.60
C HIS A 84 19.33 4.33 -9.28
N GLU A 85 19.18 4.58 -10.58
CA GLU A 85 20.07 5.41 -11.41
C GLU A 85 19.82 6.92 -11.28
N GLY A 86 18.85 7.34 -10.45
CA GLY A 86 18.48 8.75 -10.33
C GLY A 86 17.64 9.27 -11.50
N ARG A 87 17.09 8.38 -12.31
CA ARG A 87 16.26 8.66 -13.50
C ARG A 87 14.77 8.48 -13.21
N TYR A 88 14.37 8.65 -11.95
CA TYR A 88 13.02 8.43 -11.47
C TYR A 88 11.99 9.24 -12.29
N GLY A 89 10.95 8.59 -12.83
CA GLY A 89 9.89 9.22 -13.62
C GLY A 89 10.19 9.33 -15.12
N GLU A 90 11.31 8.78 -15.60
CA GLU A 90 11.44 8.48 -17.02
C GLU A 90 10.52 7.31 -17.45
N PRO A 91 10.14 7.21 -18.73
CA PRO A 91 9.23 6.17 -19.20
C PRO A 91 9.71 4.73 -18.94
N ARG A 92 8.98 3.93 -18.19
CA ARG A 92 9.39 2.59 -17.71
C ARG A 92 8.91 1.42 -18.57
N SER A 93 8.11 1.67 -19.61
CA SER A 93 7.63 0.62 -20.52
C SER A 93 8.78 -0.14 -21.18
N ALA A 94 8.55 -1.40 -21.55
CA ALA A 94 9.56 -2.21 -22.21
C ALA A 94 10.05 -1.57 -23.53
N ALA A 95 9.18 -0.87 -24.24
CA ALA A 95 9.54 -0.13 -25.46
C ALA A 95 10.46 1.06 -25.17
N ALA A 96 10.21 1.80 -24.08
CA ALA A 96 11.10 2.85 -23.62
C ALA A 96 12.47 2.32 -23.20
N ALA A 97 12.49 1.21 -22.46
CA ALA A 97 13.74 0.56 -22.05
C ALA A 97 14.56 0.09 -23.27
N LEU A 98 13.90 -0.51 -24.26
CA LEU A 98 14.54 -0.93 -25.51
C LEU A 98 15.08 0.27 -26.31
N ALA A 99 14.31 1.35 -26.41
CA ALA A 99 14.74 2.56 -27.09
C ALA A 99 16.01 3.15 -26.43
N ARG A 100 16.06 3.21 -25.10
CA ARG A 100 17.28 3.61 -24.37
C ARG A 100 18.45 2.69 -24.68
N LEU A 101 18.25 1.37 -24.63
CA LEU A 101 19.28 0.38 -24.91
C LEU A 101 19.87 0.55 -26.31
N ARG A 102 19.03 0.90 -27.30
CA ARG A 102 19.44 1.11 -28.70
C ARG A 102 19.90 2.55 -29.02
N GLY A 103 19.86 3.46 -28.05
CA GLY A 103 20.18 4.88 -28.28
C GLY A 103 19.16 5.63 -29.16
N GLY A 104 17.91 5.15 -29.21
CA GLY A 104 16.81 5.73 -29.98
C GLY A 104 15.92 6.69 -29.17
N PRO A 105 14.93 7.33 -29.82
CA PRO A 105 13.96 8.20 -29.13
C PRO A 105 13.09 7.38 -28.17
N VAL A 106 12.98 7.85 -26.92
CA VAL A 106 12.24 7.16 -25.85
C VAL A 106 10.74 7.49 -25.95
N PRO A 107 9.86 6.52 -26.26
CA PRO A 107 8.42 6.74 -26.25
C PRO A 107 7.91 7.04 -24.83
N PRO A 108 6.85 7.85 -24.68
CA PRO A 108 6.18 8.00 -23.39
C PRO A 108 5.52 6.69 -22.98
N ASP A 109 5.31 6.50 -21.67
CA ASP A 109 4.53 5.37 -21.19
C ASP A 109 3.06 5.53 -21.56
N PRO A 110 2.34 4.41 -21.78
CA PRO A 110 0.89 4.46 -21.91
C PRO A 110 0.27 5.02 -20.63
N PRO A 111 -0.87 5.73 -20.72
CA PRO A 111 -1.54 6.27 -19.55
C PRO A 111 -1.90 5.14 -18.57
N GLN A 112 -1.60 5.35 -17.28
CA GLN A 112 -2.05 4.43 -16.24
C GLN A 112 -3.57 4.58 -16.07
N ARG A 113 -4.29 3.47 -16.22
CA ARG A 113 -5.74 3.40 -15.98
C ARG A 113 -6.01 3.60 -14.48
N ALA A 114 -6.93 4.49 -14.12
CA ALA A 114 -7.68 4.35 -12.88
C ALA A 114 -8.87 3.44 -13.19
N ALA A 115 -9.03 2.29 -12.52
CA ALA A 115 -10.20 1.45 -12.75
C ALA A 115 -11.46 2.18 -12.24
N GLU A 116 -12.22 2.77 -13.15
CA GLU A 116 -13.59 3.17 -12.85
C GLU A 116 -14.50 1.94 -12.95
N PRO A 117 -15.26 1.60 -11.89
CA PRO A 117 -16.26 0.54 -11.95
C PRO A 117 -17.26 0.78 -13.09
N GLY A 118 -17.46 -0.21 -13.94
CA GLY A 118 -18.39 -0.11 -15.07
C GLY A 118 -17.87 0.63 -16.30
N ALA A 119 -16.65 1.18 -16.29
CA ALA A 119 -16.05 1.78 -17.47
C ALA A 119 -15.74 0.71 -18.53
N GLN A 120 -16.45 0.78 -19.66
CA GLN A 120 -16.11 0.04 -20.87
C GLN A 120 -14.72 0.49 -21.35
N SER A 121 -13.89 -0.47 -21.77
CA SER A 121 -12.65 -0.15 -22.49
C SER A 121 -12.99 0.69 -23.74
N PRO A 122 -12.46 1.90 -23.89
CA PRO A 122 -12.65 2.68 -25.10
C PRO A 122 -12.15 1.89 -26.32
N LEU A 123 -12.90 1.96 -27.42
CA LEU A 123 -12.66 1.17 -28.63
C LEU A 123 -11.30 1.45 -29.33
N PHE A 124 -10.60 2.52 -28.93
CA PHE A 124 -9.40 3.07 -29.60
C PHE A 124 -8.32 3.55 -28.62
N GLU A 125 -8.00 2.78 -27.58
CA GLU A 125 -6.89 3.12 -26.68
C GLU A 125 -5.51 2.76 -27.27
N PRO A 126 -4.49 3.60 -27.10
CA PRO A 126 -3.11 3.24 -27.42
C PRO A 126 -2.64 2.13 -26.47
N GLN A 127 -2.63 0.89 -26.98
CA GLN A 127 -1.98 -0.23 -26.29
C GLN A 127 -0.47 -0.01 -26.25
N GLY A 128 0.20 -0.55 -25.22
CA GLY A 128 1.66 -0.53 -25.16
C GLY A 128 2.24 -1.15 -26.43
N ILE A 129 3.27 -0.51 -26.99
CA ILE A 129 3.87 -0.91 -28.28
C ILE A 129 4.25 -2.41 -28.21
N PRO A 130 3.64 -3.29 -29.03
CA PRO A 130 4.01 -4.71 -29.05
C PRO A 130 5.49 -4.88 -29.37
N LEU A 131 6.17 -5.77 -28.65
CA LEU A 131 7.60 -6.04 -28.83
C LEU A 131 7.76 -7.53 -29.07
N PRO A 132 8.53 -7.92 -30.10
CA PRO A 132 8.95 -9.31 -30.27
C PRO A 132 9.64 -9.81 -29.01
N LEU A 133 9.47 -11.10 -28.69
CA LEU A 133 10.10 -11.71 -27.51
C LEU A 133 11.62 -11.49 -27.48
N THR A 134 12.30 -11.53 -28.63
CA THR A 134 13.75 -11.29 -28.72
C THR A 134 14.15 -9.90 -28.23
N ASP A 135 13.36 -8.87 -28.53
CA ASP A 135 13.62 -7.50 -28.12
C ASP A 135 13.33 -7.32 -26.63
N LEU A 136 12.26 -7.96 -26.14
CA LEU A 136 11.96 -8.00 -24.72
C LEU A 136 13.08 -8.67 -23.91
N LEU A 137 13.69 -9.73 -24.44
CA LEU A 137 14.81 -10.42 -23.81
C LEU A 137 16.11 -9.62 -23.84
N ALA A 138 16.32 -8.77 -24.85
CA ALA A 138 17.44 -7.82 -24.82
C ALA A 138 17.29 -6.82 -23.66
N VAL A 139 16.07 -6.32 -23.41
CA VAL A 139 15.77 -5.47 -22.25
C VAL A 139 16.01 -6.22 -20.94
N TYR A 140 15.49 -7.44 -20.81
CA TYR A 140 15.69 -8.26 -19.61
C TYR A 140 17.18 -8.52 -19.31
N ALA A 141 17.96 -8.92 -20.32
CA ALA A 141 19.40 -9.14 -20.16
C ALA A 141 20.14 -7.87 -19.70
N GLU A 142 19.78 -6.71 -20.25
CA GLU A 142 20.33 -5.43 -19.80
C GLU A 142 19.93 -5.09 -18.36
N GLN A 143 18.68 -5.36 -17.96
CA GLN A 143 18.25 -5.17 -16.57
C GLN A 143 19.03 -6.05 -15.59
N LEU A 144 19.36 -7.28 -15.97
CA LEU A 144 20.24 -8.14 -15.16
C LEU A 144 21.64 -7.51 -15.01
N ARG A 145 22.22 -7.00 -16.10
CA ARG A 145 23.52 -6.30 -16.06
C ARG A 145 23.48 -5.05 -15.18
N ARG A 146 22.44 -4.22 -15.30
CA ARG A 146 22.24 -3.01 -14.49
C ARG A 146 22.06 -3.36 -13.02
N THR A 147 21.34 -4.44 -12.72
CA THR A 147 21.19 -4.97 -11.36
C THR A 147 22.53 -5.38 -10.76
N ASP A 148 23.37 -6.07 -11.54
CA ASP A 148 24.70 -6.51 -11.11
C ASP A 148 25.70 -5.36 -10.93
N ALA A 149 25.47 -4.24 -11.60
CA ALA A 149 26.25 -3.01 -11.43
C ALA A 149 25.83 -2.17 -10.21
N THR A 150 24.73 -2.50 -9.53
CA THR A 150 24.31 -1.76 -8.33
C THR A 150 25.26 -1.98 -7.15
N ALA A 151 25.25 -1.06 -6.18
CA ALA A 151 26.11 -1.17 -4.99
C ALA A 151 25.80 -2.40 -4.11
N ARG A 152 24.58 -2.95 -4.21
CA ARG A 152 24.09 -4.14 -3.48
C ARG A 152 23.23 -5.01 -4.42
N PRO A 153 23.86 -5.77 -5.33
CA PRO A 153 23.13 -6.56 -6.33
C PRO A 153 22.17 -7.59 -5.72
N ASP A 154 22.57 -8.19 -4.61
CA ASP A 154 21.76 -9.14 -3.83
C ASP A 154 20.42 -8.52 -3.40
N ARG A 155 20.46 -7.29 -2.89
CA ARG A 155 19.27 -6.57 -2.43
C ARG A 155 18.39 -6.10 -3.58
N MET A 156 19.00 -5.62 -4.66
CA MET A 156 18.26 -5.18 -5.83
C MET A 156 17.56 -6.36 -6.55
N ARG A 157 18.22 -7.53 -6.63
CA ARG A 157 17.60 -8.78 -7.10
C ARG A 157 16.43 -9.21 -6.21
N LEU A 158 16.56 -9.06 -4.90
CA LEU A 158 15.48 -9.37 -3.95
C LEU A 158 14.31 -8.39 -4.11
N LEU A 159 14.57 -7.09 -4.23
CA LEU A 159 13.56 -6.06 -4.41
C LEU A 159 12.75 -6.27 -5.70
N THR A 160 13.42 -6.48 -6.83
CA THR A 160 12.76 -6.73 -8.12
C THR A 160 11.94 -8.02 -8.11
N ALA A 161 12.43 -9.07 -7.44
CA ALA A 161 11.68 -10.31 -7.25
C ALA A 161 10.46 -10.11 -6.33
N ALA A 162 10.60 -9.33 -5.25
CA ALA A 162 9.51 -9.01 -4.33
C ALA A 162 8.42 -8.18 -5.02
N GLU A 163 8.80 -7.20 -5.85
CA GLU A 163 7.86 -6.39 -6.64
C GLU A 163 7.05 -7.27 -7.60
N SER A 164 7.74 -8.16 -8.34
CA SER A 164 7.10 -9.09 -9.26
C SER A 164 6.16 -10.06 -8.53
N ALA A 165 6.56 -10.55 -7.36
CA ALA A 165 5.70 -11.40 -6.52
C ALA A 165 4.48 -10.64 -6.00
N GLY A 166 4.65 -9.37 -5.60
CA GLY A 166 3.53 -8.51 -5.22
C GLY A 166 2.50 -8.35 -6.33
N MET A 167 2.94 -8.21 -7.58
CA MET A 167 2.01 -8.15 -8.72
C MET A 167 1.24 -9.46 -8.96
N LEU A 168 1.89 -10.62 -8.76
CA LEU A 168 1.20 -11.91 -8.80
C LEU A 168 0.13 -11.99 -7.69
N VAL A 169 0.51 -11.63 -6.46
CA VAL A 169 -0.39 -11.63 -5.29
C VAL A 169 -1.58 -10.69 -5.52
N ALA A 170 -1.34 -9.46 -5.97
CA ALA A 170 -2.39 -8.48 -6.24
C ALA A 170 -3.39 -9.02 -7.29
N THR A 171 -2.89 -9.66 -8.34
CA THR A 171 -3.74 -10.25 -9.38
C THR A 171 -4.61 -11.39 -8.82
N GLU A 172 -4.03 -12.26 -7.98
CA GLU A 172 -4.77 -13.34 -7.31
C GLU A 172 -5.85 -12.77 -6.38
N MET A 173 -5.53 -11.76 -5.58
CA MET A 173 -6.48 -11.10 -4.69
C MET A 173 -7.62 -10.41 -5.45
N ASN A 174 -7.32 -9.72 -6.56
CA ASN A 174 -8.33 -9.12 -7.44
C ASN A 174 -9.30 -10.18 -7.98
N ARG A 175 -8.82 -11.40 -8.21
CA ARG A 175 -9.62 -12.54 -8.67
C ARG A 175 -10.39 -13.22 -7.53
N ALA A 176 -9.82 -13.38 -6.34
CA ALA A 176 -10.49 -14.02 -5.21
C ALA A 176 -11.60 -13.12 -4.65
N GLY A 177 -11.23 -11.87 -4.30
CA GLY A 177 -12.09 -10.91 -3.62
C GLY A 177 -12.42 -11.30 -2.18
N LEU A 178 -12.76 -10.33 -1.35
CA LEU A 178 -13.17 -10.56 0.03
C LEU A 178 -14.64 -11.04 0.09
N PRO A 179 -14.96 -12.17 0.74
CA PRO A 179 -16.35 -12.59 0.97
C PRO A 179 -17.22 -11.46 1.54
N TRP A 180 -18.37 -11.21 0.89
CA TRP A 180 -19.21 -10.06 1.21
C TRP A 180 -20.71 -10.34 1.06
N ARG A 181 -21.46 -10.10 2.13
CA ARG A 181 -22.92 -10.22 2.22
C ARG A 181 -23.60 -8.88 1.93
N ALA A 182 -24.01 -8.71 0.68
CA ALA A 182 -24.68 -7.48 0.22
C ALA A 182 -26.03 -7.22 0.90
N ASP A 183 -26.74 -8.28 1.31
CA ASP A 183 -27.96 -8.21 2.11
C ASP A 183 -27.69 -7.65 3.52
N VAL A 184 -26.66 -8.14 4.20
CA VAL A 184 -26.22 -7.61 5.50
C VAL A 184 -25.77 -6.17 5.37
N HIS A 185 -25.02 -5.83 4.32
CA HIS A 185 -24.62 -4.44 4.07
C HIS A 185 -25.83 -3.52 3.92
N ARG A 186 -26.83 -3.90 3.11
CA ARG A 186 -28.06 -3.11 2.95
C ARG A 186 -28.82 -2.93 4.25
N ALA A 187 -28.89 -3.97 5.09
CA ALA A 187 -29.52 -3.88 6.40
C ALA A 187 -28.77 -2.89 7.32
N VAL A 188 -27.44 -2.96 7.37
CA VAL A 188 -26.61 -2.02 8.14
C VAL A 188 -26.83 -0.57 7.68
N LEU A 189 -26.86 -0.34 6.36
CA LEU A 189 -27.11 1.01 5.83
C LEU A 189 -28.52 1.49 6.16
N HIS A 190 -29.53 0.63 6.08
CA HIS A 190 -30.90 0.96 6.45
C HIS A 190 -31.00 1.33 7.94
N ASP A 191 -30.37 0.57 8.83
CA ASP A 191 -30.37 0.83 10.27
C ASP A 191 -29.66 2.15 10.64
N LEU A 192 -28.57 2.47 9.94
CA LEU A 192 -27.75 3.66 10.22
C LEU A 192 -28.30 4.94 9.57
N LEU A 193 -28.79 4.84 8.33
CA LEU A 193 -29.12 5.99 7.49
C LEU A 193 -30.63 6.17 7.28
N GLY A 194 -31.43 5.18 7.66
CA GLY A 194 -32.88 5.14 7.45
C GLY A 194 -33.27 4.83 6.00
N GLU A 195 -34.53 5.10 5.68
CA GLU A 195 -35.09 4.88 4.34
C GLU A 195 -34.38 5.71 3.28
N ARG A 196 -34.21 5.11 2.10
CA ARG A 196 -33.74 5.78 0.89
C ARG A 196 -34.93 6.37 0.16
N TYR A 197 -34.95 7.69 -0.04
CA TYR A 197 -35.94 8.32 -0.91
C TYR A 197 -35.74 7.86 -2.36
N ALA A 198 -36.84 7.54 -3.05
CA ALA A 198 -36.80 7.22 -4.47
C ALA A 198 -36.27 8.44 -5.26
N GLY A 199 -35.20 8.26 -6.04
CA GLY A 199 -34.63 9.33 -6.90
C GLY A 199 -33.25 9.87 -6.52
N GLY A 200 -32.57 9.30 -5.51
CA GLY A 200 -31.14 9.62 -5.24
C GLY A 200 -30.89 10.79 -4.29
N GLY A 201 -31.84 11.10 -3.40
CA GLY A 201 -31.67 12.09 -2.34
C GLY A 201 -30.88 11.59 -1.13
N GLU A 202 -30.56 12.53 -0.23
CA GLU A 202 -29.95 12.26 1.06
C GLU A 202 -30.82 11.31 1.92
N PRO A 203 -30.26 10.26 2.53
CA PRO A 203 -31.00 9.34 3.39
C PRO A 203 -31.75 10.06 4.52
N ARG A 204 -32.90 9.52 4.93
CA ARG A 204 -33.79 10.14 5.93
C ARG A 204 -33.05 10.62 7.18
N ARG A 205 -32.17 9.80 7.76
CA ARG A 205 -31.48 10.15 9.01
C ARG A 205 -30.53 11.34 8.86
N LEU A 206 -29.89 11.46 7.70
CA LEU A 206 -29.00 12.58 7.41
C LEU A 206 -29.80 13.87 7.21
N ALA A 207 -30.95 13.81 6.54
CA ALA A 207 -31.86 14.95 6.40
C ALA A 207 -32.37 15.45 7.76
N GLU A 208 -32.81 14.53 8.64
CA GLU A 208 -33.22 14.86 10.02
C GLU A 208 -32.10 15.55 10.80
N LEU A 209 -30.87 15.03 10.74
CA LEU A 209 -29.72 15.63 11.42
C LEU A 209 -29.35 17.01 10.84
N ALA A 210 -29.49 17.20 9.53
CA ALA A 210 -29.27 18.51 8.90
C ALA A 210 -30.31 19.55 9.35
N GLU A 211 -31.56 19.13 9.57
CA GLU A 211 -32.61 19.96 10.18
C GLU A 211 -32.32 20.27 11.65
N GLU A 212 -31.89 19.28 12.46
CA GLU A 212 -31.48 19.48 13.85
C GLU A 212 -30.32 20.50 13.96
N VAL A 213 -29.31 20.38 13.09
CA VAL A 213 -28.19 21.33 13.01
C VAL A 213 -28.69 22.73 12.65
N SER A 214 -29.55 22.83 11.64
CA SER A 214 -30.11 24.12 11.21
C SER A 214 -30.95 24.78 12.30
N ALA A 215 -31.79 24.00 12.98
CA ALA A 215 -32.61 24.46 14.10
C ALA A 215 -31.76 24.97 15.26
N ALA A 216 -30.67 24.27 15.59
CA ALA A 216 -29.74 24.67 16.65
C ALA A 216 -29.01 25.99 16.36
N PHE A 217 -28.79 26.33 15.08
CA PHE A 217 -28.25 27.63 14.68
C PHE A 217 -29.33 28.70 14.39
N GLY A 218 -30.62 28.33 14.44
CA GLY A 218 -31.74 29.22 14.08
C GLY A 218 -31.79 29.62 12.60
N ARG A 219 -31.07 28.90 11.74
CA ARG A 219 -30.96 29.19 10.29
C ARG A 219 -30.57 27.94 9.52
N ARG A 220 -30.83 27.93 8.22
CA ARG A 220 -30.36 26.83 7.36
C ARG A 220 -28.83 26.75 7.34
N VAL A 221 -28.28 25.58 7.65
CA VAL A 221 -26.84 25.27 7.58
C VAL A 221 -26.66 23.95 6.84
N ARG A 222 -25.73 23.90 5.89
CA ARG A 222 -25.35 22.68 5.16
C ARG A 222 -24.19 21.97 5.89
N PRO A 223 -24.44 20.86 6.60
CA PRO A 223 -23.41 20.25 7.46
C PRO A 223 -22.34 19.47 6.68
N ASP A 224 -22.62 19.12 5.42
CA ASP A 224 -21.69 18.53 4.46
C ASP A 224 -20.60 19.49 3.99
N LEU A 225 -20.82 20.81 4.12
CA LEU A 225 -19.88 21.84 3.70
C LEU A 225 -19.12 22.46 4.87
N PRO A 226 -17.82 22.18 5.03
CA PRO A 226 -17.03 22.70 6.15
C PRO A 226 -17.09 24.23 6.30
N ALA A 227 -17.05 24.96 5.17
CA ALA A 227 -17.09 26.42 5.18
C ALA A 227 -18.41 26.99 5.74
N ASP A 228 -19.54 26.32 5.48
CA ASP A 228 -20.84 26.78 5.98
C ASP A 228 -20.99 26.55 7.48
N VAL A 229 -20.46 25.42 7.97
CA VAL A 229 -20.38 25.10 9.40
C VAL A 229 -19.49 26.10 10.14
N VAL A 230 -18.28 26.38 9.65
CA VAL A 230 -17.37 27.37 10.25
C VAL A 230 -18.03 28.75 10.30
N LYS A 231 -18.69 29.16 9.21
CA LYS A 231 -19.46 30.40 9.15
C LYS A 231 -20.61 30.43 10.17
N ALA A 232 -21.32 29.31 10.36
CA ALA A 232 -22.42 29.22 11.32
C ALA A 232 -21.93 29.42 12.77
N PHE A 233 -20.84 28.75 13.15
CA PHE A 233 -20.22 28.96 14.47
C PHE A 233 -19.71 30.39 14.65
N ALA A 234 -19.04 30.96 13.65
CA ALA A 234 -18.55 32.34 13.72
C ALA A 234 -19.69 33.35 13.96
N GLN A 235 -20.85 33.14 13.33
CA GLN A 235 -22.03 33.98 13.52
C GLN A 235 -22.74 33.75 14.86
N ALA A 236 -22.60 32.57 15.45
CA ALA A 236 -23.01 32.29 16.82
C ALA A 236 -21.99 32.83 17.86
N GLY A 237 -20.95 33.56 17.43
CA GLY A 237 -19.92 34.12 18.31
C GLY A 237 -18.83 33.15 18.72
N ILE A 238 -18.77 31.95 18.12
CA ILE A 238 -17.82 30.90 18.44
C ILE A 238 -16.77 30.81 17.32
N LYS A 239 -15.50 31.02 17.67
CA LYS A 239 -14.41 30.92 16.70
C LYS A 239 -13.92 29.48 16.60
N VAL A 240 -14.14 28.87 15.45
CA VAL A 240 -13.52 27.61 15.03
C VAL A 240 -12.77 27.83 13.72
N THR A 241 -11.62 27.18 13.55
CA THR A 241 -10.80 27.24 12.33
C THR A 241 -11.02 26.01 11.45
N SER A 242 -11.54 24.91 12.02
CA SER A 242 -11.86 23.70 11.26
C SER A 242 -13.13 23.02 11.76
N THR A 243 -13.58 22.02 10.99
CA THR A 243 -14.67 21.13 11.41
C THR A 243 -14.17 19.78 11.90
N ARG A 244 -12.89 19.70 12.31
CA ARG A 244 -12.29 18.47 12.84
C ARG A 244 -12.94 18.12 14.17
N ARG A 245 -13.12 16.82 14.43
CA ARG A 245 -13.89 16.33 15.57
C ARG A 245 -13.45 16.96 16.90
N TRP A 246 -12.15 16.93 17.20
CA TRP A 246 -11.62 17.41 18.49
C TRP A 246 -11.87 18.89 18.75
N GLU A 247 -11.91 19.71 17.70
CA GLU A 247 -12.19 21.13 17.81
C GLU A 247 -13.69 21.33 18.09
N ILE A 248 -14.54 20.72 17.25
CA ILE A 248 -15.99 20.82 17.38
C ILE A 248 -16.51 20.20 18.69
N GLU A 249 -15.93 19.11 19.17
CA GLU A 249 -16.32 18.41 20.41
C GLU A 249 -15.99 19.23 21.68
N SER A 250 -15.09 20.21 21.59
CA SER A 250 -14.76 21.14 22.68
C SER A 250 -15.64 22.39 22.73
N VAL A 251 -16.54 22.55 21.76
CA VAL A 251 -17.47 23.69 21.70
C VAL A 251 -18.73 23.36 22.50
N ASP A 252 -19.16 24.29 23.34
CA ASP A 252 -20.44 24.21 24.03
C ASP A 252 -21.55 24.86 23.16
N HIS A 253 -22.18 24.05 22.30
CA HIS A 253 -23.28 24.50 21.44
C HIS A 253 -24.23 23.34 21.09
N PRO A 254 -25.56 23.54 21.06
CA PRO A 254 -26.53 22.47 20.82
C PRO A 254 -26.35 21.77 19.46
N ALA A 255 -25.80 22.46 18.45
CA ALA A 255 -25.53 21.88 17.14
C ALA A 255 -24.38 20.87 17.11
N VAL A 256 -23.52 20.80 18.14
CA VAL A 256 -22.29 19.98 18.12
C VAL A 256 -22.61 18.49 18.01
N LYS A 257 -23.51 17.98 18.85
CA LYS A 257 -23.89 16.56 18.86
C LYS A 257 -24.51 16.11 17.52
N PRO A 258 -25.55 16.78 16.97
CA PRO A 258 -26.12 16.37 15.68
C PRO A 258 -25.15 16.57 14.52
N LEU A 259 -24.30 17.59 14.54
CA LEU A 259 -23.27 17.80 13.52
C LEU A 259 -22.23 16.67 13.50
N LEU A 260 -21.73 16.25 14.66
CA LEU A 260 -20.76 15.15 14.74
C LEU A 260 -21.35 13.83 14.25
N GLU A 261 -22.61 13.55 14.60
CA GLU A 261 -23.30 12.34 14.10
C GLU A 261 -23.57 12.44 12.59
N TYR A 262 -24.00 13.60 12.08
CA TYR A 262 -24.18 13.84 10.64
C TYR A 262 -22.89 13.53 9.90
N LYS A 263 -21.76 14.13 10.31
CA LYS A 263 -20.48 13.95 9.62
C LYS A 263 -20.01 12.50 9.61
N LYS A 264 -20.26 11.77 10.70
CA LYS A 264 -19.95 10.34 10.81
C LYS A 264 -20.78 9.51 9.83
N LEU A 265 -22.10 9.72 9.80
CA LEU A 265 -23.01 9.00 8.91
C LEU A 265 -22.84 9.39 7.44
N TYR A 266 -22.59 10.66 7.15
CA TYR A 266 -22.35 11.19 5.81
C TYR A 266 -21.11 10.54 5.19
N ARG A 267 -20.03 10.38 5.97
CA ARG A 267 -18.83 9.66 5.51
C ARG A 267 -19.13 8.19 5.17
N ILE A 268 -19.95 7.51 5.99
CA ILE A 268 -20.37 6.13 5.70
C ILE A 268 -21.21 6.09 4.41
N TRP A 269 -22.16 7.00 4.26
CA TRP A 269 -23.01 7.06 3.08
C TRP A 269 -22.23 7.30 1.79
N VAL A 270 -21.28 8.24 1.80
CA VAL A 270 -20.49 8.58 0.61
C VAL A 270 -19.49 7.48 0.27
N ALA A 271 -18.76 6.93 1.26
CA ALA A 271 -17.67 5.99 1.02
C ALA A 271 -18.11 4.51 0.99
N HIS A 272 -19.26 4.16 1.59
CA HIS A 272 -19.76 2.78 1.72
C HIS A 272 -21.27 2.67 1.49
N GLY A 273 -21.90 3.67 0.87
CA GLY A 273 -23.35 3.64 0.63
C GLY A 273 -23.78 2.64 -0.45
N TRP A 274 -25.04 2.77 -0.86
CA TRP A 274 -25.63 1.88 -1.86
C TRP A 274 -24.91 1.89 -3.21
N SER A 275 -24.46 3.05 -3.70
CA SER A 275 -23.72 3.13 -4.97
C SER A 275 -22.40 2.37 -4.88
N TRP A 276 -21.64 2.57 -3.78
CA TRP A 276 -20.43 1.81 -3.53
C TRP A 276 -20.68 0.29 -3.53
N LEU A 277 -21.75 -0.14 -2.86
CA LEU A 277 -22.12 -1.56 -2.82
C LEU A 277 -22.43 -2.10 -4.22
N GLN A 278 -23.05 -1.31 -5.10
CA GLN A 278 -23.33 -1.71 -6.48
C GLN A 278 -22.06 -1.80 -7.34
N ASP A 279 -21.13 -0.85 -7.15
CA ASP A 279 -19.93 -0.72 -7.97
C ASP A 279 -18.87 -1.78 -7.62
N TRP A 280 -18.73 -2.11 -6.33
CA TRP A 280 -17.58 -2.87 -5.83
C TRP A 280 -17.91 -4.28 -5.33
N VAL A 281 -19.19 -4.62 -5.17
CA VAL A 281 -19.61 -5.94 -4.71
C VAL A 281 -20.37 -6.67 -5.80
N ARG A 282 -19.83 -7.82 -6.23
CA ARG A 282 -20.42 -8.72 -7.22
C ARG A 282 -20.12 -10.16 -6.87
N GLU A 283 -21.04 -11.07 -7.19
CA GLU A 283 -20.87 -12.51 -6.98
C GLU A 283 -20.57 -12.88 -5.50
N GLY A 284 -21.13 -12.12 -4.55
CA GLY A 284 -20.88 -12.35 -3.11
C GLY A 284 -19.45 -11.99 -2.66
N ARG A 285 -18.73 -11.20 -3.45
CA ARG A 285 -17.36 -10.74 -3.16
C ARG A 285 -17.25 -9.23 -3.28
N PHE A 286 -16.59 -8.60 -2.31
CA PHE A 286 -16.03 -7.26 -2.46
C PHE A 286 -14.72 -7.38 -3.27
N ARG A 287 -14.67 -6.71 -4.41
CA ARG A 287 -13.57 -6.83 -5.38
C ARG A 287 -12.94 -5.46 -5.64
N PRO A 288 -12.14 -4.95 -4.68
CA PRO A 288 -11.28 -3.81 -4.96
C PRO A 288 -10.20 -4.21 -5.97
N GLU A 289 -9.56 -3.21 -6.56
CA GLU A 289 -8.38 -3.39 -7.39
C GLU A 289 -7.13 -3.04 -6.59
N PHE A 290 -6.32 -4.06 -6.29
CA PHE A 290 -4.99 -3.92 -5.70
C PHE A 290 -3.96 -3.66 -6.80
N LEU A 291 -3.18 -2.59 -6.64
CA LEU A 291 -2.09 -2.18 -7.52
C LEU A 291 -0.78 -2.17 -6.72
N ALA A 292 -0.01 -3.24 -6.88
CA ALA A 292 1.35 -3.33 -6.33
C ALA A 292 2.25 -2.28 -6.99
N GLY A 293 3.13 -1.65 -6.20
CA GLY A 293 4.05 -0.63 -6.71
C GLY A 293 3.40 0.68 -7.15
N GLY A 294 2.15 0.92 -6.75
CA GLY A 294 1.40 2.11 -7.16
C GLY A 294 1.88 3.40 -6.51
N THR A 295 2.60 3.32 -5.39
CA THR A 295 3.10 4.50 -4.69
C THR A 295 4.62 4.62 -4.70
N VAL A 296 5.12 5.82 -4.36
CA VAL A 296 6.56 6.10 -4.38
C VAL A 296 7.30 5.33 -3.28
N THR A 297 6.67 5.12 -2.13
CA THR A 297 7.25 4.32 -1.04
C THR A 297 7.21 2.81 -1.33
N GLY A 298 6.49 2.38 -2.37
CA GLY A 298 6.25 0.97 -2.68
C GLY A 298 5.04 0.39 -1.94
N ARG A 299 4.28 1.20 -1.20
CA ARG A 299 2.97 0.80 -0.69
C ARG A 299 2.03 0.49 -1.84
N TRP A 300 1.09 -0.40 -1.57
CA TRP A 300 0.08 -0.74 -2.56
C TRP A 300 -0.95 0.38 -2.63
N VAL A 301 -1.26 0.78 -3.85
CA VAL A 301 -2.46 1.57 -4.10
C VAL A 301 -3.59 0.57 -4.23
N THR A 302 -4.72 0.87 -3.61
CA THR A 302 -5.92 0.08 -3.85
C THR A 302 -7.04 1.02 -4.25
N ASN A 303 -7.74 0.64 -5.30
CA ASN A 303 -8.92 1.36 -5.76
C ASN A 303 -10.16 0.55 -5.39
N GLY A 304 -11.05 1.18 -4.65
CA GLY A 304 -12.23 0.53 -4.07
C GLY A 304 -13.24 1.57 -3.62
N GLY A 305 -13.32 2.74 -4.28
CA GLY A 305 -14.25 3.81 -3.93
C GLY A 305 -14.01 4.44 -2.56
N GLY A 306 -12.75 4.50 -2.09
CA GLY A 306 -12.38 5.05 -0.77
C GLY A 306 -12.51 4.06 0.40
N ALA A 307 -12.85 2.79 0.14
CA ALA A 307 -13.34 1.86 1.15
C ALA A 307 -12.30 0.98 1.87
N LEU A 308 -11.00 1.27 1.79
CA LEU A 308 -9.99 0.43 2.43
C LEU A 308 -10.01 0.54 3.95
N GLN A 309 -10.45 1.69 4.47
CA GLN A 309 -10.74 1.85 5.88
C GLN A 309 -12.16 1.37 6.19
N ILE A 310 -12.46 0.09 5.92
CA ILE A 310 -13.79 -0.50 6.14
C ILE A 310 -14.20 -0.22 7.61
N PRO A 311 -15.19 0.64 7.85
CA PRO A 311 -15.59 1.02 9.21
C PRO A 311 -16.11 -0.21 9.95
N LYS A 312 -15.85 -0.31 11.25
CA LYS A 312 -16.26 -1.47 12.07
C LYS A 312 -17.73 -1.86 11.88
N VAL A 313 -18.62 -0.88 11.71
CA VAL A 313 -20.04 -1.12 11.44
C VAL A 313 -20.31 -1.79 10.09
N ILE A 314 -19.54 -1.46 9.04
CA ILE A 314 -19.64 -2.03 7.70
C ILE A 314 -18.94 -3.40 7.61
N ARG A 315 -17.90 -3.64 8.43
CA ARG A 315 -17.21 -4.95 8.50
C ARG A 315 -18.15 -6.12 8.79
N ARG A 316 -19.34 -5.86 9.37
CA ARG A 316 -20.42 -6.84 9.56
C ARG A 316 -20.85 -7.54 8.27
N ALA A 317 -20.66 -6.89 7.12
CA ALA A 317 -20.98 -7.46 5.82
C ALA A 317 -19.86 -8.34 5.25
N ALA A 318 -18.63 -8.26 5.77
CA ALA A 318 -17.56 -9.17 5.40
C ALA A 318 -17.66 -10.44 6.24
N VAL A 319 -18.23 -11.50 5.64
CA VAL A 319 -18.57 -12.76 6.31
C VAL A 319 -18.02 -13.90 5.47
N ALA A 320 -17.31 -14.83 6.11
CA ALA A 320 -16.78 -16.03 5.49
C ALA A 320 -17.90 -16.87 4.85
N ASP A 321 -17.54 -17.64 3.83
CA ASP A 321 -18.43 -18.65 3.26
C ASP A 321 -18.81 -19.74 4.29
N PRO A 322 -19.93 -20.45 4.11
CA PRO A 322 -20.32 -21.54 5.02
C PRO A 322 -19.24 -22.62 5.14
N GLY A 323 -18.84 -22.96 6.38
CA GLY A 323 -17.76 -23.92 6.65
C GLY A 323 -16.34 -23.33 6.53
N TRP A 324 -16.24 -22.01 6.31
CA TRP A 324 -14.97 -21.29 6.19
C TRP A 324 -14.82 -20.27 7.32
N ARG A 325 -13.60 -19.74 7.44
CA ARG A 325 -13.18 -18.70 8.40
C ARG A 325 -12.38 -17.62 7.70
N LEU A 326 -12.40 -16.42 8.26
CA LEU A 326 -11.44 -15.35 7.97
C LEU A 326 -10.35 -15.39 9.03
N VAL A 327 -9.11 -15.61 8.61
CA VAL A 327 -7.92 -15.41 9.45
C VAL A 327 -7.43 -14.00 9.19
N VAL A 328 -7.69 -13.10 10.14
CA VAL A 328 -7.33 -11.69 10.09
C VAL A 328 -6.06 -11.49 10.89
N ALA A 329 -5.01 -10.97 10.27
CA ALA A 329 -3.71 -10.80 10.91
C ALA A 329 -3.18 -9.39 10.68
N ASP A 330 -2.80 -8.71 11.75
CA ASP A 330 -2.27 -7.34 11.74
C ASP A 330 -0.86 -7.33 12.32
N ALA A 331 0.09 -6.70 11.62
CA ALA A 331 1.47 -6.68 12.08
C ALA A 331 1.66 -5.67 13.23
N ASP A 332 2.25 -6.11 14.34
CA ASP A 332 2.34 -5.26 15.54
C ASP A 332 3.49 -4.25 15.43
N GLN A 333 3.14 -2.96 15.36
CA GLN A 333 4.12 -1.85 15.38
C GLN A 333 5.23 -1.99 14.32
N MET A 334 4.84 -2.27 13.07
CA MET A 334 5.75 -2.59 11.98
C MET A 334 6.86 -1.56 11.76
N GLU A 335 6.52 -0.28 11.61
CA GLU A 335 7.49 0.77 11.27
C GLU A 335 8.60 0.95 12.33
N PRO A 336 8.31 1.03 13.64
CA PRO A 336 9.36 1.02 14.67
C PRO A 336 10.28 -0.21 14.65
N ARG A 337 9.74 -1.41 14.36
CA ARG A 337 10.52 -2.65 14.27
C ARG A 337 11.44 -2.63 13.04
N VAL A 338 10.93 -2.13 11.92
CA VAL A 338 11.73 -1.88 10.71
C VAL A 338 12.84 -0.87 11.00
N LEU A 339 12.56 0.23 11.70
CA LEU A 339 13.59 1.19 12.12
C LEU A 339 14.67 0.51 12.97
N ALA A 340 14.30 -0.37 13.90
CA ALA A 340 15.24 -1.15 14.70
C ALA A 340 16.17 -1.99 13.81
N ALA A 341 15.60 -2.68 12.82
CA ALA A 341 16.33 -3.57 11.92
C ALA A 341 17.27 -2.81 10.96
N ILE A 342 16.81 -1.72 10.34
CA ILE A 342 17.60 -0.99 9.33
C ILE A 342 18.70 -0.12 9.97
N SER A 343 18.45 0.44 11.14
CA SER A 343 19.43 1.29 11.85
C SER A 343 20.50 0.49 12.58
N ARG A 344 20.22 -0.80 12.86
CA ARG A 344 21.07 -1.67 13.67
C ARG A 344 21.44 -1.08 15.03
N ASP A 345 20.51 -0.33 15.64
CA ASP A 345 20.67 0.20 16.98
C ASP A 345 20.52 -0.93 18.02
N PRO A 346 21.57 -1.27 18.80
CA PRO A 346 21.50 -2.41 19.71
C PRO A 346 20.38 -2.28 20.76
N GLY A 347 20.12 -1.06 21.25
CA GLY A 347 19.09 -0.82 22.26
C GLY A 347 17.69 -0.97 21.69
N LEU A 348 17.45 -0.45 20.48
CA LEU A 348 16.14 -0.55 19.84
C LEU A 348 15.88 -1.97 19.34
N MET A 349 16.90 -2.66 18.83
CA MET A 349 16.82 -4.08 18.44
C MET A 349 16.53 -5.00 19.62
N GLU A 350 17.16 -4.76 20.78
CA GLU A 350 16.88 -5.51 22.00
C GLU A 350 15.41 -5.34 22.41
N VAL A 351 14.90 -4.11 22.39
CA VAL A 351 13.50 -3.82 22.72
C VAL A 351 12.55 -4.46 21.71
N ALA A 352 12.82 -4.35 20.42
CA ALA A 352 12.01 -4.93 19.34
C ALA A 352 12.14 -6.46 19.26
N GLY A 353 13.10 -7.07 19.95
CA GLY A 353 13.24 -8.53 20.04
C GLY A 353 12.39 -9.18 21.13
N ARG A 354 11.82 -8.40 22.04
CA ARG A 354 10.99 -8.92 23.13
C ARG A 354 9.59 -9.32 22.64
N GLU A 355 8.95 -10.23 23.37
CA GLU A 355 7.55 -10.62 23.13
C GLU A 355 6.56 -9.55 23.58
N THR A 356 7.00 -8.64 24.45
CA THR A 356 6.19 -7.55 25.02
C THR A 356 5.95 -6.44 24.00
N ASP A 357 4.88 -5.65 24.22
CA ASP A 357 4.57 -4.46 23.42
C ASP A 357 5.79 -3.54 23.29
N LEU A 358 6.09 -3.13 22.05
CA LEU A 358 7.30 -2.35 21.75
C LEU A 358 7.28 -1.01 22.45
N TYR A 359 6.14 -0.31 22.45
CA TYR A 359 6.03 1.02 23.07
C TYR A 359 6.15 0.94 24.58
N GLN A 360 5.57 -0.08 25.21
CA GLN A 360 5.75 -0.34 26.63
C GLN A 360 7.22 -0.58 26.95
N SER A 361 7.88 -1.43 26.18
CA SER A 361 9.29 -1.77 26.35
C SER A 361 10.23 -0.56 26.14
N VAL A 362 9.90 0.33 25.18
CA VAL A 362 10.59 1.61 25.01
C VAL A 362 10.32 2.52 26.20
N SER A 363 9.08 2.53 26.70
CA SER A 363 8.67 3.38 27.81
C SER A 363 9.40 3.05 29.11
N ASP A 364 9.46 1.77 29.47
CA ASP A 364 10.17 1.31 30.67
C ASP A 364 11.66 1.70 30.61
N ARG A 365 12.20 1.82 29.40
CA ARG A 365 13.61 2.09 29.14
C ARG A 365 13.96 3.59 29.00
N ALA A 366 13.01 4.45 28.64
CA ALA A 366 13.28 5.83 28.24
C ALA A 366 12.26 6.88 28.74
N PHE A 367 11.07 6.48 29.16
CA PHE A 367 9.94 7.37 29.49
C PHE A 367 9.25 7.01 30.81
N SER A 368 9.97 6.39 31.74
CA SER A 368 9.48 6.10 33.11
C SER A 368 8.17 5.30 33.15
N GLY A 369 7.87 4.48 32.14
CA GLY A 369 6.67 3.66 32.05
C GLY A 369 5.44 4.34 31.42
N ASP A 370 5.51 5.61 31.00
CA ASP A 370 4.46 6.23 30.18
C ASP A 370 4.49 5.71 28.71
N ARG A 371 3.64 4.73 28.41
CA ARG A 371 3.52 4.15 27.07
C ARG A 371 3.05 5.15 26.01
N ALA A 372 2.14 6.07 26.38
CA ALA A 372 1.59 7.04 25.44
C ALA A 372 2.68 8.03 25.00
N GLN A 373 3.49 8.52 25.95
CA GLN A 373 4.64 9.37 25.66
C GLN A 373 5.69 8.64 24.81
N ALA A 374 6.00 7.37 25.14
CA ALA A 374 6.94 6.56 24.35
C ALA A 374 6.48 6.36 22.90
N LYS A 375 5.19 6.08 22.70
CA LYS A 375 4.58 5.98 21.37
C LYS A 375 4.72 7.29 20.61
N LEU A 376 4.34 8.42 21.20
CA LEU A 376 4.47 9.74 20.58
C LEU A 376 5.92 10.07 20.24
N ALA A 377 6.86 9.73 21.12
CA ALA A 377 8.28 9.95 20.90
C ALA A 377 8.81 9.16 19.69
N VAL A 378 8.54 7.85 19.64
CA VAL A 378 9.01 6.97 18.56
C VAL A 378 8.39 7.37 17.23
N LEU A 379 7.08 7.64 17.20
CA LEU A 379 6.41 8.13 16.00
C LEU A 379 6.96 9.51 15.60
N GLY A 380 7.22 10.41 16.55
CA GLY A 380 7.82 11.71 16.28
C GLY A 380 9.23 11.60 15.68
N ALA A 381 10.04 10.63 16.12
CA ALA A 381 11.36 10.37 15.56
C ALA A 381 11.30 9.76 14.15
N VAL A 382 10.35 8.85 13.90
CA VAL A 382 10.12 8.26 12.56
C VAL A 382 9.58 9.32 11.59
N TYR A 383 8.60 10.12 12.02
CA TYR A 383 7.86 11.04 11.15
C TYR A 383 8.36 12.49 11.13
N GLY A 384 9.39 12.80 11.92
CA GLY A 384 10.02 14.13 11.94
C GLY A 384 9.14 15.22 12.56
N GLN A 385 8.26 14.89 13.51
CA GLN A 385 7.52 15.90 14.27
C GLN A 385 8.45 16.59 15.28
N THR A 386 8.71 17.88 15.09
CA THR A 386 9.68 18.67 15.88
C THR A 386 9.04 19.74 16.77
N SER A 387 7.72 19.72 16.96
CA SER A 387 6.98 20.75 17.72
C SER A 387 6.75 20.36 19.19
N GLY A 388 6.78 21.34 20.10
CA GLY A 388 6.41 21.15 21.52
C GLY A 388 7.29 20.14 22.28
N ASP A 389 6.67 19.22 23.02
CA ASP A 389 7.36 18.16 23.75
C ASP A 389 8.10 17.15 22.84
N GLY A 390 7.91 17.22 21.52
CA GLY A 390 8.62 16.42 20.52
C GLY A 390 10.15 16.59 20.58
N LEU A 391 10.66 17.79 20.89
CA LEU A 391 12.11 18.04 21.02
C LEU A 391 12.71 17.33 22.24
N LYS A 392 12.01 17.35 23.38
CA LYS A 392 12.44 16.65 24.61
C LYS A 392 12.41 15.13 24.40
N ASN A 393 11.34 14.64 23.78
CA ASN A 393 11.18 13.23 23.44
C ASN A 393 12.27 12.74 22.47
N LEU A 394 12.60 13.55 21.45
CA LEU A 394 13.69 13.26 20.52
C LEU A 394 15.06 13.25 21.20
N ALA A 395 15.32 14.17 22.14
CA ALA A 395 16.56 14.17 22.90
C ALA A 395 16.71 12.90 23.77
N ALA A 396 15.62 12.45 24.41
CA ALA A 396 15.60 11.19 25.17
C ALA A 396 15.87 9.98 24.26
N LEU A 397 15.23 9.92 23.09
CA LEU A 397 15.49 8.87 22.09
C LEU A 397 16.91 8.91 21.56
N ARG A 398 17.46 10.09 21.25
CA ARG A 398 18.84 10.22 20.76
C ARG A 398 19.86 9.73 21.78
N ARG A 399 19.60 9.93 23.08
CA ARG A 399 20.43 9.38 24.15
C ARG A 399 20.32 7.85 24.25
N ARG A 400 19.13 7.27 24.06
CA ARG A 400 18.88 5.85 24.32
C ARG A 400 19.07 4.94 23.10
N PHE A 401 18.80 5.46 21.91
CA PHE A 401 18.85 4.79 20.61
C PHE A 401 19.58 5.68 19.58
N PRO A 402 20.86 6.01 19.82
CA PRO A 402 21.59 6.99 19.02
C PRO A 402 21.73 6.60 17.55
N LYS A 403 21.89 5.31 17.22
CA LYS A 403 22.03 4.87 15.82
C LYS A 403 20.70 4.95 15.08
N ALA A 404 19.59 4.68 15.75
CA ALA A 404 18.26 4.80 15.16
C ALA A 404 17.96 6.26 14.79
N VAL A 405 18.22 7.19 15.70
CA VAL A 405 18.03 8.63 15.44
C VAL A 405 19.00 9.13 14.37
N ALA A 406 20.28 8.74 14.43
CA ALA A 406 21.27 9.13 13.41
C ALA A 406 20.91 8.63 12.01
N PHE A 407 20.34 7.42 11.89
CA PHE A 407 19.92 6.86 10.61
C PHE A 407 18.85 7.72 9.92
N VAL A 408 17.80 8.09 10.66
CA VAL A 408 16.69 8.91 10.12
C VAL A 408 17.10 10.38 9.94
N ASP A 409 18.01 10.90 10.78
CA ASP A 409 18.60 12.23 10.59
C ASP A 409 19.47 12.29 9.33
N GLU A 410 20.24 11.25 9.04
CA GLU A 410 21.04 11.16 7.80
C GLU A 410 20.15 11.11 6.56
N ALA A 411 19.07 10.34 6.59
CA ALA A 411 18.10 10.32 5.50
C ALA A 411 17.47 11.70 5.27
N ALA A 412 17.12 12.42 6.34
CA ALA A 412 16.60 13.77 6.26
C ALA A 412 17.61 14.73 5.63
N ARG A 413 18.85 14.72 6.13
CA ARG A 413 19.95 15.55 5.62
C ARG A 413 20.24 15.25 4.15
N ALA A 414 20.25 13.97 3.76
CA ALA A 414 20.41 13.55 2.38
C ALA A 414 19.28 14.08 1.48
N GLY A 415 18.04 14.03 1.96
CA GLY A 415 16.89 14.62 1.28
C GLY A 415 17.03 16.14 1.10
N GLU A 416 17.38 16.85 2.16
CA GLU A 416 17.62 18.31 2.17
C GLU A 416 18.73 18.73 1.19
N GLU A 417 19.78 17.92 1.07
CA GLU A 417 20.90 18.12 0.14
C GLU A 417 20.60 17.66 -1.29
N GLY A 418 19.40 17.10 -1.56
CA GLY A 418 19.02 16.58 -2.87
C GLY A 418 19.73 15.27 -3.27
N ARG A 419 20.38 14.59 -2.32
CA ARG A 419 21.01 13.28 -2.56
C ARG A 419 19.94 12.19 -2.73
N LEU A 420 20.32 11.12 -3.42
CA LEU A 420 19.47 9.94 -3.53
C LEU A 420 19.38 9.22 -2.18
N VAL A 421 18.14 9.08 -1.70
CA VAL A 421 17.81 8.35 -0.47
C VAL A 421 17.17 7.02 -0.87
N ARG A 422 17.55 5.92 -0.22
CA ARG A 422 17.09 4.58 -0.58
C ARG A 422 16.59 3.79 0.62
N THR A 423 15.63 2.91 0.41
CA THR A 423 15.22 1.90 1.39
C THR A 423 16.33 0.88 1.62
N TRP A 424 16.13 0.00 2.59
CA TRP A 424 17.07 -1.08 2.89
C TRP A 424 17.36 -1.99 1.68
N LEU A 425 16.34 -2.33 0.89
CA LEU A 425 16.49 -3.16 -0.31
C LEU A 425 16.89 -2.39 -1.57
N GLY A 426 16.84 -1.05 -1.54
CA GLY A 426 17.40 -0.20 -2.59
C GLY A 426 16.39 0.59 -3.42
N ARG A 427 15.10 0.61 -3.05
CA ARG A 427 14.09 1.47 -3.67
C ARG A 427 14.46 2.93 -3.44
N THR A 428 14.41 3.75 -4.49
CA THR A 428 14.86 5.15 -4.42
C THR A 428 13.71 6.11 -4.16
N CYS A 429 13.96 7.05 -3.25
CA CYS A 429 13.10 8.19 -2.94
C CYS A 429 13.03 9.15 -4.15
N PRO A 430 11.83 9.47 -4.69
CA PRO A 430 11.67 10.36 -5.85
C PRO A 430 12.28 11.74 -5.62
N PRO A 431 12.82 12.45 -6.63
CA PRO A 431 13.35 13.81 -6.47
C PRO A 431 12.26 14.87 -6.24
N ALA A 432 12.65 16.01 -5.66
CA ALA A 432 11.73 17.07 -5.20
C ALA A 432 10.81 17.66 -6.29
N ALA A 433 11.29 17.83 -7.52
CA ALA A 433 10.49 18.38 -8.63
C ALA A 433 9.39 17.44 -9.16
N ARG A 434 9.32 16.20 -8.64
CA ARG A 434 8.37 15.15 -9.07
C ARG A 434 7.58 14.54 -7.91
N ALA A 435 7.70 15.10 -6.69
CA ALA A 435 6.80 14.75 -5.60
C ALA A 435 5.48 15.49 -5.84
N THR A 436 4.45 14.77 -6.28
CA THR A 436 3.07 15.30 -6.36
C THR A 436 2.51 15.50 -4.95
N ASP A 437 1.44 16.28 -4.81
CA ASP A 437 0.75 16.46 -3.52
C ASP A 437 0.35 15.10 -2.89
N ASP A 438 0.01 14.11 -3.72
CA ASP A 438 -0.29 12.73 -3.29
C ASP A 438 0.89 12.03 -2.60
N ALA A 439 2.13 12.28 -3.06
CA ALA A 439 3.33 11.71 -2.42
C ALA A 439 3.57 12.32 -1.03
N VAL A 440 3.18 13.58 -0.83
CA VAL A 440 3.33 14.29 0.45
C VAL A 440 2.32 13.75 1.49
N GLU A 441 1.07 13.50 1.07
CA GLU A 441 0.03 12.91 1.90
C GLU A 441 0.37 11.45 2.29
N GLU A 442 0.92 10.68 1.34
CA GLU A 442 1.35 9.29 1.55
C GLU A 442 2.44 9.15 2.63
N ALA A 443 3.37 10.11 2.70
CA ALA A 443 4.43 10.14 3.71
C ALA A 443 3.94 10.56 5.11
N GLY A 444 2.63 10.77 5.30
CA GLY A 444 2.04 11.16 6.59
C GLY A 444 2.45 12.57 7.03
N ILE A 445 2.88 13.43 6.10
CA ILE A 445 3.17 14.84 6.38
C ILE A 445 1.82 15.56 6.40
N PRO A 446 1.39 16.17 7.52
CA PRO A 446 0.21 17.02 7.50
C PRO A 446 0.43 18.12 6.46
N ALA A 447 -0.48 18.24 5.48
CA ALA A 447 -0.50 19.39 4.57
C ALA A 447 -0.32 20.64 5.43
N ALA A 448 0.72 21.42 5.14
CA ALA A 448 0.97 22.66 5.85
C ALA A 448 -0.33 23.47 5.81
N SER A 449 -0.82 23.85 6.98
CA SER A 449 -1.99 24.71 7.12
C SER A 449 -1.86 25.90 6.17
N ASP A 450 -2.95 26.26 5.48
CA ASP A 450 -3.10 27.42 4.58
C ASP A 450 -2.75 28.79 5.24
N GLU A 451 -2.24 28.82 6.47
CA GLU A 451 -1.83 30.01 7.21
C GLU A 451 -0.42 30.54 6.86
N ASP A 452 0.41 29.79 6.11
CA ASP A 452 1.78 30.21 5.76
C ASP A 452 1.90 31.00 4.43
N SER A 453 0.86 31.78 4.09
CA SER A 453 0.92 32.80 3.04
C SER A 453 1.55 34.12 3.56
N ARG A 454 2.69 34.04 4.25
CA ARG A 454 3.45 35.23 4.68
C ARG A 454 4.55 35.59 3.67
N PRO A 455 4.80 36.89 3.41
CA PRO A 455 5.86 37.35 2.52
C PRO A 455 7.23 36.83 2.95
N TRP A 456 7.95 36.28 1.97
CA TRP A 456 9.30 35.70 2.06
C TRP A 456 10.26 36.59 2.85
N THR A 457 10.84 36.04 3.93
CA THR A 457 11.99 36.62 4.64
C THR A 457 13.16 35.63 4.54
N PRO A 458 14.38 36.04 4.10
CA PRO A 458 15.47 35.10 3.89
C PRO A 458 16.12 34.70 5.23
N GLY A 459 16.12 33.40 5.55
CA GLY A 459 16.90 32.85 6.67
C GLY A 459 16.88 31.32 6.70
N TYR A 460 18.06 30.71 6.52
CA TYR A 460 18.43 29.30 6.76
C TYR A 460 17.49 28.20 6.23
N ALA A 461 17.92 27.52 5.16
CA ALA A 461 17.26 26.40 4.45
C ALA A 461 15.81 26.68 4.03
N SER A 462 15.53 26.68 2.71
CA SER A 462 14.18 26.91 2.19
C SER A 462 13.18 25.94 2.84
N THR A 463 11.93 26.39 3.01
CA THR A 463 10.82 25.58 3.53
C THR A 463 10.70 24.24 2.78
N ASP A 464 10.97 24.26 1.47
CA ASP A 464 10.98 23.08 0.59
C ASP A 464 12.07 22.07 0.93
N ALA A 465 13.28 22.53 1.28
CA ALA A 465 14.38 21.66 1.69
C ALA A 465 14.02 20.91 2.98
N ARG A 466 13.48 21.62 4.00
CA ARG A 466 13.04 20.98 5.26
C ARG A 466 11.87 20.01 5.05
N ALA A 467 10.91 20.36 4.20
CA ALA A 467 9.82 19.45 3.83
C ALA A 467 10.38 18.18 3.17
N ARG A 468 11.38 18.35 2.30
CA ARG A 468 12.08 17.25 1.66
C ARG A 468 12.85 16.36 2.64
N GLY A 469 13.49 16.94 3.65
CA GLY A 469 14.14 16.20 4.72
C GLY A 469 13.16 15.33 5.51
N ARG A 470 11.99 15.88 5.87
CA ARG A 470 10.92 15.10 6.52
C ARG A 470 10.41 13.96 5.63
N PHE A 471 10.21 14.23 4.35
CA PHE A 471 9.79 13.19 3.40
C PHE A 471 10.81 12.06 3.30
N ALA A 472 12.10 12.38 3.11
CA ALA A 472 13.16 11.39 3.01
C ALA A 472 13.34 10.56 4.29
N ARG A 473 13.16 11.19 5.45
CA ARG A 473 13.13 10.52 6.76
C ARG A 473 12.05 9.44 6.82
N ASN A 474 10.83 9.80 6.44
CA ASN A 474 9.68 8.90 6.51
C ASN A 474 9.82 7.77 5.48
N PHE A 475 10.28 8.14 4.28
CA PHE A 475 10.49 7.24 3.15
C PHE A 475 11.40 6.05 3.51
N VAL A 476 12.53 6.26 4.19
CA VAL A 476 13.46 5.14 4.46
C VAL A 476 12.88 4.09 5.41
N VAL A 477 11.98 4.49 6.31
CA VAL A 477 11.31 3.56 7.23
C VAL A 477 10.11 2.92 6.53
N GLN A 478 9.21 3.72 5.99
CA GLN A 478 7.97 3.25 5.36
C GLN A 478 8.24 2.41 4.12
N GLY A 479 9.18 2.83 3.27
CA GLY A 479 9.54 2.08 2.08
C GLY A 479 10.25 0.77 2.41
N SER A 480 11.10 0.75 3.46
CA SER A 480 11.67 -0.51 3.93
C SER A 480 10.63 -1.45 4.53
N ALA A 481 9.56 -0.90 5.14
CA ALA A 481 8.43 -1.69 5.61
C ALA A 481 7.58 -2.24 4.44
N ALA A 482 7.36 -1.45 3.40
CA ALA A 482 6.68 -1.90 2.19
C ALA A 482 7.48 -3.00 1.46
N ASP A 483 8.80 -2.83 1.35
CA ASP A 483 9.70 -3.84 0.80
C ASP A 483 9.66 -5.16 1.60
N TRP A 484 9.60 -5.09 2.93
CA TRP A 484 9.39 -6.27 3.79
C TRP A 484 8.00 -6.88 3.59
N ALA A 485 6.95 -6.07 3.46
CA ALA A 485 5.58 -6.55 3.27
C ALA A 485 5.43 -7.32 1.95
N LEU A 486 6.11 -6.90 0.88
CA LEU A 486 6.14 -7.67 -0.38
C LEU A 486 6.73 -9.07 -0.18
N LEU A 487 7.79 -9.19 0.62
CA LEU A 487 8.41 -10.49 0.93
C LEU A 487 7.52 -11.35 1.86
N LEU A 488 6.81 -10.72 2.80
CA LEU A 488 5.78 -11.40 3.59
C LEU A 488 4.69 -11.98 2.68
N LEU A 489 4.14 -11.16 1.77
CA LEU A 489 3.08 -11.58 0.85
C LEU A 489 3.57 -12.70 -0.08
N ALA A 490 4.80 -12.60 -0.60
CA ALA A 490 5.41 -13.63 -1.43
C ALA A 490 5.60 -14.96 -0.66
N ALA A 491 6.10 -14.88 0.57
CA ALA A 491 6.28 -16.06 1.43
C ALA A 491 4.95 -16.69 1.81
N LEU A 492 3.96 -15.88 2.24
CA LEU A 492 2.62 -16.36 2.58
C LEU A 492 1.96 -17.02 1.37
N ARG A 493 2.04 -16.39 0.19
CA ARG A 493 1.55 -16.96 -1.07
C ARG A 493 2.14 -18.34 -1.36
N GLN A 494 3.44 -18.52 -1.10
CA GLN A 494 4.12 -19.79 -1.28
C GLN A 494 3.69 -20.82 -0.23
N THR A 495 3.57 -20.45 1.03
CA THR A 495 3.18 -21.36 2.12
C THR A 495 1.73 -21.82 2.00
N LEU A 496 0.82 -20.97 1.50
CA LEU A 496 -0.56 -21.34 1.21
C LEU A 496 -0.71 -22.23 -0.03
N ASN A 497 0.36 -22.46 -0.80
CA ASN A 497 0.27 -23.28 -2.01
C ASN A 497 -0.06 -24.75 -1.67
N GLY A 498 -1.16 -25.26 -2.23
CA GLY A 498 -1.67 -26.60 -1.96
C GLY A 498 -2.78 -26.67 -0.91
N MET A 499 -3.07 -25.55 -0.25
CA MET A 499 -4.26 -25.36 0.60
C MET A 499 -5.44 -24.86 -0.25
N ALA A 500 -6.66 -24.97 0.29
CA ALA A 500 -7.83 -24.30 -0.26
C ALA A 500 -7.90 -22.80 0.13
N ALA A 501 -7.12 -22.39 1.14
CA ALA A 501 -6.99 -21.03 1.60
C ALA A 501 -6.59 -20.01 0.50
N GLU A 502 -7.27 -18.87 0.50
CA GLU A 502 -7.02 -17.75 -0.42
C GLU A 502 -6.69 -16.47 0.36
N LEU A 503 -5.61 -15.78 -0.01
CA LEU A 503 -5.38 -14.41 0.45
C LEU A 503 -6.37 -13.48 -0.26
N VAL A 504 -7.22 -12.79 0.50
CA VAL A 504 -8.35 -12.02 -0.06
C VAL A 504 -8.29 -10.52 0.23
N PHE A 505 -7.45 -10.08 1.17
CA PHE A 505 -7.32 -8.67 1.50
C PHE A 505 -5.91 -8.34 2.03
N PHE A 506 -5.43 -7.14 1.70
CA PHE A 506 -4.19 -6.57 2.20
C PHE A 506 -4.37 -5.05 2.29
N GLN A 507 -4.13 -4.48 3.47
CA GLN A 507 -4.17 -3.03 3.67
C GLN A 507 -3.18 -2.62 4.76
N HIS A 508 -2.30 -1.68 4.44
CA HIS A 508 -1.18 -1.28 5.29
C HIS A 508 -0.29 -2.48 5.66
N ASP A 509 -0.56 -3.10 6.78
CA ASP A 509 0.14 -4.24 7.37
C ASP A 509 -0.83 -5.32 7.88
N GLU A 510 -2.12 -5.23 7.51
CA GLU A 510 -3.15 -6.22 7.77
C GLU A 510 -3.35 -7.13 6.54
N VAL A 511 -3.36 -8.45 6.75
CA VAL A 511 -3.73 -9.45 5.75
C VAL A 511 -4.98 -10.21 6.22
N ILE A 512 -5.85 -10.58 5.28
CA ILE A 512 -6.98 -11.47 5.55
C ILE A 512 -6.91 -12.66 4.59
N VAL A 513 -6.89 -13.85 5.17
CA VAL A 513 -6.96 -15.12 4.44
C VAL A 513 -8.33 -15.75 4.70
N HIS A 514 -9.03 -16.12 3.62
CA HIS A 514 -10.28 -16.86 3.67
C HIS A 514 -9.97 -18.33 3.43
N CYS A 515 -10.32 -19.20 4.38
CA CYS A 515 -9.94 -20.62 4.34
C CYS A 515 -11.03 -21.51 4.94
N PRO A 516 -11.09 -22.81 4.59
CA PRO A 516 -11.89 -23.78 5.32
C PRO A 516 -11.56 -23.75 6.82
N GLU A 517 -12.55 -23.99 7.67
CA GLU A 517 -12.35 -23.99 9.13
C GLU A 517 -11.24 -24.94 9.59
N GLU A 518 -11.10 -26.09 8.93
CA GLU A 518 -10.06 -27.09 9.19
C GLU A 518 -8.64 -26.62 8.85
N GLU A 519 -8.48 -25.63 7.97
CA GLU A 519 -7.17 -25.07 7.58
C GLU A 519 -6.76 -23.85 8.44
N ALA A 520 -7.64 -23.32 9.29
CA ALA A 520 -7.43 -22.03 9.95
C ALA A 520 -6.14 -21.97 10.80
N GLU A 521 -5.85 -23.01 11.60
CA GLU A 521 -4.62 -23.07 12.41
C GLU A 521 -3.36 -23.20 11.56
N ALA A 522 -3.45 -23.89 10.42
CA ALA A 522 -2.35 -23.99 9.46
C ALA A 522 -2.07 -22.62 8.82
N VAL A 523 -3.13 -21.85 8.51
CA VAL A 523 -3.01 -20.48 7.99
C VAL A 523 -2.38 -19.53 9.03
N VAL A 524 -2.79 -19.59 10.30
CA VAL A 524 -2.15 -18.80 11.37
C VAL A 524 -0.66 -19.10 11.47
N THR A 525 -0.30 -20.39 11.40
CA THR A 525 1.10 -20.83 11.37
C THR A 525 1.83 -20.31 10.13
N ALA A 526 1.20 -20.39 8.96
CA ALA A 526 1.76 -19.91 7.70
C ALA A 526 2.07 -18.40 7.72
N ILE A 527 1.19 -17.58 8.32
CA ILE A 527 1.42 -16.13 8.48
C ILE A 527 2.64 -15.87 9.36
N ARG A 528 2.76 -16.57 10.49
CA ARG A 528 3.93 -16.44 11.39
C ARG A 528 5.23 -16.83 10.68
N GLU A 529 5.24 -17.97 9.99
CA GLU A 529 6.42 -18.46 9.27
C GLU A 529 6.80 -17.54 8.11
N ALA A 530 5.82 -17.00 7.39
CA ALA A 530 6.03 -16.02 6.34
C ALA A 530 6.64 -14.73 6.89
N ALA A 531 6.17 -14.24 8.04
CA ALA A 531 6.70 -13.05 8.70
C ALA A 531 8.16 -13.24 9.14
N ASP A 532 8.46 -14.39 9.75
CA ASP A 532 9.81 -14.75 10.17
C ASP A 532 10.76 -14.90 8.96
N LEU A 533 10.30 -15.54 7.89
CA LEU A 533 11.07 -15.67 6.65
C LEU A 533 11.31 -14.31 6.01
N ALA A 534 10.29 -13.46 5.89
CA ALA A 534 10.42 -12.10 5.36
C ALA A 534 11.40 -11.27 6.18
N GLY A 535 11.35 -11.35 7.52
CA GLY A 535 12.31 -10.69 8.40
C GLY A 535 13.75 -11.10 8.10
N ARG A 536 14.01 -12.41 7.98
CA ARG A 536 15.33 -12.96 7.65
C ARG A 536 15.79 -12.61 6.23
N LEU A 537 14.91 -12.69 5.23
CA LEU A 537 15.25 -12.36 3.84
C LEU A 537 15.58 -10.87 3.68
N THR A 538 14.76 -10.00 4.27
CA THR A 538 14.96 -8.55 4.16
C THR A 538 16.18 -8.11 4.94
N PHE A 539 16.26 -8.47 6.22
CA PHE A 539 17.23 -7.90 7.15
C PHE A 539 18.37 -8.86 7.52
N GLY A 540 18.41 -10.09 7.02
CA GLY A 540 19.39 -11.08 7.48
C GLY A 540 19.19 -11.46 8.95
N GLU A 541 20.23 -11.96 9.61
CA GLU A 541 20.17 -12.30 11.02
C GLU A 541 19.96 -11.04 11.89
N THR A 542 18.91 -11.08 12.71
CA THR A 542 18.53 -10.00 13.61
C THR A 542 17.69 -10.55 14.77
N PRO A 543 17.86 -10.04 16.00
CA PRO A 543 16.97 -10.34 17.13
C PRO A 543 15.60 -9.65 17.00
N VAL A 544 15.41 -8.72 16.06
CA VAL A 544 14.14 -8.01 15.86
C VAL A 544 13.06 -9.01 15.42
N ARG A 545 11.93 -9.00 16.12
CA ARG A 545 10.75 -9.82 15.77
C ARG A 545 9.73 -8.99 15.02
N PHE A 546 8.95 -9.65 14.17
CA PHE A 546 7.83 -9.05 13.40
C PHE A 546 6.52 -9.83 13.68
N PRO A 547 5.98 -9.74 14.91
CA PRO A 547 4.81 -10.52 15.30
C PRO A 547 3.53 -9.98 14.67
N PHE A 548 2.53 -10.87 14.61
CA PHE A 548 1.17 -10.57 14.18
C PHE A 548 0.20 -10.84 15.32
N THR A 549 -0.76 -9.93 15.49
CA THR A 549 -1.99 -10.22 16.22
C THR A 549 -2.98 -10.87 15.25
N THR A 550 -3.39 -12.11 15.53
CA THR A 550 -4.28 -12.90 14.67
C THR A 550 -5.64 -13.15 15.32
N ALA A 551 -6.69 -13.16 14.52
CA ALA A 551 -8.04 -13.57 14.91
C ALA A 551 -8.65 -14.47 13.84
N VAL A 552 -9.23 -15.59 14.26
CA VAL A 552 -9.98 -16.53 13.40
C VAL A 552 -11.46 -16.31 13.65
N VAL A 553 -12.17 -15.78 12.64
CA VAL A 553 -13.55 -15.32 12.82
C VAL A 553 -14.43 -15.68 11.62
N GLU A 554 -15.73 -15.79 11.85
CA GLU A 554 -16.71 -15.88 10.76
C GLU A 554 -16.99 -14.53 10.12
N CYS A 555 -17.00 -13.46 10.94
CA CYS A 555 -17.26 -12.11 10.49
C CYS A 555 -16.08 -11.19 10.83
N TYR A 556 -15.66 -10.38 9.86
CA TYR A 556 -14.54 -9.46 10.04
C TYR A 556 -14.78 -8.41 11.15
N ALA A 557 -16.04 -8.13 11.49
CA ALA A 557 -16.37 -7.23 12.61
C ALA A 557 -15.90 -7.76 13.98
N ASP A 558 -15.68 -9.07 14.10
CA ASP A 558 -15.32 -9.75 15.35
C ASP A 558 -13.81 -9.92 15.53
N ALA A 559 -13.00 -9.59 14.51
CA ALA A 559 -11.55 -9.78 14.55
C ALA A 559 -10.82 -8.80 15.50
N LYS A 560 -11.47 -7.70 15.90
CA LYS A 560 -10.92 -6.63 16.77
C LYS A 560 -12.00 -5.90 17.58
#